data_AF-A0A2G5IP88-F1
#
_entry.id   AF-A0A2G5IP88-F1
#
_cell.length_a   1.000
_cell.length_b   1.000
_cell.length_c   1.000
_cell.angle_alpha   90.00
_cell.angle_beta   90.00
_cell.angle_gamma   90.00
#
_symmetry.space_group_name_H-M   'P 1'
#
loop_
_entity.id
_entity.type
_entity.pdbx_description
1 polymer ?
#
loop_
_entity_poly.entity_id
_entity_poly.type
_entity_poly.pdbx_seq_one_letter_code
_entity_poly.pdbx_strand_id
1 'polypeptide(L)' 'MAGHLTLDWENLTSSSDPDKQLVVWTAEPGTPSHDGLLLLASWVATNESAGPGTHPASPDTPGRPSLTGRPLPPAG' A
#
# COMPACT_ATOMS: atom_id res chain seq x y z
N MET A 1 -8.46 7.87 24.89
CA MET A 1 -7.02 7.84 24.50
C MET A 1 -6.57 6.39 24.58
N ALA A 2 -5.83 5.89 23.59
CA ALA A 2 -5.44 4.48 23.51
C ALA A 2 -4.40 4.05 24.56
N GLY A 3 -3.72 4.99 25.22
CA GLY A 3 -2.92 4.73 26.41
C GLY A 3 -1.73 3.78 26.18
N HIS A 4 -1.36 3.03 27.23
CA HIS A 4 -0.36 1.97 27.14
C HIS A 4 -0.99 0.72 26.51
N LEU A 5 -0.30 0.14 25.53
CA LEU A 5 -0.74 -1.02 24.77
C LEU A 5 0.28 -2.15 24.95
N THR A 6 -0.19 -3.29 25.44
CA THR A 6 0.56 -4.54 25.41
C THR A 6 0.13 -5.31 24.18
N LEU A 7 1.09 -5.60 23.29
CA LEU A 7 0.85 -6.28 22.04
C LEU A 7 1.80 -7.47 21.91
N ASP A 8 1.26 -8.58 21.41
CA ASP A 8 2.02 -9.72 20.95
C ASP A 8 2.56 -9.46 19.55
N TRP A 9 3.71 -10.05 19.27
CA TRP A 9 4.42 -9.89 18.00
C TRP A 9 4.59 -11.23 17.31
N GLU A 10 4.30 -11.26 16.02
CA GLU A 10 4.54 -12.40 15.14
C GLU A 10 5.25 -11.93 13.85
N ASN A 11 6.24 -12.68 13.39
CA ASN A 11 6.90 -12.45 12.10
C ASN A 11 6.67 -13.65 11.19
N LEU A 12 6.12 -13.37 10.02
CA LEU A 12 5.76 -14.35 9.00
C LEU A 12 6.60 -14.06 7.75
N THR A 13 7.54 -14.94 7.44
CA THR A 13 8.30 -14.86 6.18
C THR A 13 7.45 -15.39 5.04
N SER A 14 7.44 -14.69 3.90
CA SER A 14 6.71 -15.15 2.72
C SER A 14 7.34 -16.42 2.15
N SER A 15 6.51 -17.43 1.87
CA SER A 15 6.97 -18.68 1.26
C SER A 15 7.33 -18.52 -0.22
N SER A 16 6.78 -17.49 -0.89
CA SER A 16 7.07 -17.21 -2.30
C SER A 16 8.30 -16.33 -2.50
N ASP A 17 8.72 -15.59 -1.47
CA ASP A 17 9.83 -14.64 -1.54
C ASP A 17 10.47 -14.49 -0.15
N PRO A 18 11.61 -15.15 0.13
CA PRO A 18 12.18 -15.24 1.48
C PRO A 18 12.72 -13.90 2.01
N ASP A 19 12.95 -12.93 1.12
CA ASP A 19 13.32 -11.55 1.49
C ASP A 19 12.14 -10.71 1.98
N LYS A 20 10.90 -11.19 1.82
CA LYS A 20 9.69 -10.51 2.32
C LYS A 20 9.25 -11.06 3.67
N GLN A 21 9.03 -10.14 4.59
CA GLN A 21 8.53 -10.44 5.92
C GLN A 21 7.29 -9.60 6.23
N LEU A 22 6.28 -10.26 6.79
CA LEU A 22 5.12 -9.63 7.36
C LEU A 22 5.26 -9.66 8.88
N VAL A 23 5.11 -8.50 9.47
CA VAL A 23 5.07 -8.33 10.91
C VAL A 23 3.63 -8.12 11.32
N VAL A 24 3.16 -8.88 12.30
CA VAL A 24 1.82 -8.78 12.84
C VAL A 24 1.94 -8.42 14.33
N TRP A 25 1.25 -7.35 14.72
CA TRP A 25 1.05 -7.01 16.11
C TRP A 25 -0.40 -7.25 16.50
N THR A 26 -0.64 -8.02 17.55
CA THR A 26 -1.98 -8.36 18.04
C THR A 26 -2.15 -7.97 19.49
N ALA A 27 -3.38 -7.73 19.91
CA ALA A 27 -3.74 -7.50 21.30
C ALA A 27 -4.68 -8.62 21.75
N GLU A 28 -4.44 -9.18 22.93
CA GLU A 28 -5.29 -10.20 23.53
C GLU A 28 -6.76 -9.72 23.63
N PRO A 29 -7.74 -10.45 23.07
CA PRO A 29 -9.14 -10.07 23.11
C PRO A 29 -9.67 -9.87 24.53
N GLY A 30 -10.53 -8.86 24.72
CA GLY A 30 -11.10 -8.53 26.02
C GLY A 30 -10.17 -7.78 26.97
N THR A 31 -8.97 -7.38 26.50
CA THR A 31 -8.06 -6.50 27.25
C THR A 31 -8.25 -5.03 26.86
N PRO A 32 -7.86 -4.07 27.75
CA PRO A 32 -7.84 -2.65 27.40
C PRO A 32 -6.96 -2.33 26.19
N SER A 33 -5.91 -3.12 25.97
CA SER A 33 -5.05 -2.99 24.79
C SER A 33 -5.83 -3.28 23.49
N HIS A 34 -6.73 -4.25 23.51
CA HIS A 34 -7.57 -4.58 22.36
C HIS A 34 -8.49 -3.40 21.98
N ASP A 35 -9.18 -2.83 22.98
CA ASP A 35 -10.05 -1.67 22.77
C ASP A 35 -9.25 -0.43 22.31
N GLY A 36 -8.04 -0.24 22.85
CA GLY A 36 -7.12 0.81 22.42
C GLY A 36 -6.66 0.64 20.97
N LEU A 37 -6.36 -0.59 20.56
CA LEU A 37 -5.96 -0.92 19.19
C LEU A 37 -7.13 -0.70 18.21
N LEU A 38 -8.35 -1.10 18.56
CA LEU A 38 -9.55 -0.84 17.75
C LEU A 38 -9.84 0.66 17.60
N LEU A 39 -9.66 1.43 18.67
CA LEU A 39 -9.79 2.88 18.62
C LEU A 39 -8.79 3.49 17.63
N LEU A 40 -7.52 3.08 17.69
CA LEU A 40 -6.49 3.51 16.74
C LEU A 40 -6.85 3.12 15.29
N ALA A 41 -7.30 1.89 15.07
CA ALA A 41 -7.71 1.41 13.75
C ALA A 41 -8.87 2.24 13.16
N SER A 42 -9.82 2.68 13.99
CA SER A 42 -10.94 3.52 13.55
C SER A 42 -10.50 4.89 12.99
N TRP A 43 -9.38 5.42 13.47
CA TRP A 43 -8.82 6.68 12.96
C TRP A 43 -8.12 6.48 11.62
N VAL A 44 -7.43 5.36 11.44
CA VAL A 44 -6.77 5.03 10.17
C VAL A 44 -7.80 4.78 9.06
N ALA A 45 -8.92 4.12 9.37
CA ALA A 45 -10.00 3.89 8.39
C ALA A 45 -10.60 5.19 7.82
N THR A 46 -10.56 6.28 8.58
CA THR A 46 -10.97 7.61 8.09
C THR A 46 -9.99 8.16 7.05
N ASN A 47 -8.70 7.84 7.15
CA ASN A 47 -7.66 8.24 6.17
C ASN A 47 -7.69 7.39 4.89
N GLU A 48 -7.99 6.09 4.98
CA GLU A 48 -8.09 5.18 3.81
C GLU A 48 -9.35 5.47 2.96
N SER A 49 -10.38 6.08 3.55
CA SER A 49 -11.59 6.50 2.83
C SER A 49 -11.31 7.67 1.85
N ALA A 50 -10.12 8.27 1.89
CA ALA A 50 -9.64 9.24 0.91
C ALA A 50 -8.87 8.57 -0.25
N GLY A 51 -9.52 7.64 -0.97
CA GLY A 51 -9.25 7.37 -2.39
C GLY A 51 -8.65 6.00 -2.74
N PRO A 52 -9.39 5.21 -3.54
CA PRO A 52 -9.01 5.06 -4.94
C PRO A 52 -10.18 5.47 -5.84
N GLY A 53 -10.51 6.77 -5.81
CA GLY A 53 -11.80 7.25 -6.32
C GLY A 53 -11.79 8.15 -7.55
N THR A 54 -10.63 8.63 -8.04
CA THR A 54 -10.61 9.41 -9.29
C THR A 54 -9.21 9.44 -9.89
N HIS A 55 -8.85 8.39 -10.65
CA HIS A 55 -8.04 8.66 -11.84
C HIS A 55 -9.02 9.33 -12.81
N PRO A 56 -8.90 10.63 -13.14
CA PRO A 56 -9.65 11.17 -14.27
C PRO A 56 -9.30 10.28 -15.47
N ALA A 57 -10.33 9.70 -16.08
CA ALA A 57 -10.19 8.87 -17.25
C ALA A 57 -9.22 9.55 -18.21
N SER A 58 -8.07 8.91 -18.44
CA SER A 58 -7.13 9.36 -19.46
C SER A 58 -7.92 9.41 -20.76
N PRO A 59 -8.06 10.57 -21.42
CA PRO A 59 -8.71 10.60 -22.72
C PRO A 59 -7.88 9.72 -23.65
N ASP A 60 -8.52 8.65 -24.10
CA ASP A 60 -8.09 7.78 -25.18
C ASP A 60 -7.47 8.65 -26.28
N THR A 61 -6.14 8.59 -26.41
CA THR A 61 -5.44 9.25 -27.50
C THR A 61 -5.56 8.31 -28.69
N PRO A 62 -6.29 8.67 -29.76
CA PRO A 62 -6.41 7.80 -30.93
C PRO A 62 -5.02 7.61 -31.54
N GLY A 63 -4.72 6.36 -31.88
CA GLY A 63 -3.39 5.88 -32.24
C GLY A 63 -2.59 6.79 -33.18
N ARG A 64 -1.34 7.05 -32.81
CA ARG A 64 -0.35 7.65 -33.69
C ARG A 64 0.22 6.54 -34.58
N PRO A 65 0.04 6.54 -35.91
CA PRO A 65 0.60 5.51 -36.77
C PRO A 65 2.14 5.57 -36.75
N SER A 66 2.76 4.42 -36.49
CA SER A 66 4.20 4.21 -36.62
C SER A 66 4.64 4.45 -38.08
N LEU A 67 5.50 5.44 -38.29
CA LEU A 67 6.21 5.64 -39.56
C LEU A 67 7.70 5.85 -39.27
N THR A 68 8.35 4.70 -39.10
CA THR A 68 9.58 4.26 -39.79
C THR A 68 10.56 5.33 -40.27
N GLY A 69 11.78 5.26 -39.71
CA GLY A 69 13.02 5.53 -40.45
C GLY A 69 13.52 6.97 -40.44
N ARG A 70 14.45 7.29 -39.53
CA ARG A 70 15.39 8.39 -39.76
C ARG A 70 16.82 7.87 -39.61
N PRO A 71 17.62 7.81 -40.69
CA PRO A 71 19.01 7.37 -40.60
C PRO A 71 19.86 8.38 -39.81
N LEU A 72 20.85 7.87 -39.07
CA LEU A 72 21.84 8.64 -38.32
C LEU A 72 22.81 9.34 -39.29
N PRO A 73 23.10 10.65 -39.16
CA PRO A 73 24.18 11.28 -39.92
C PRO A 73 25.56 10.86 -39.37
N PRO A 74 26.59 10.70 -40.23
CA PRO A 74 27.93 10.35 -39.76
C PRO A 74 28.59 11.50 -39.01
N ALA A 75 29.36 11.15 -37.98
CA ALA A 75 30.21 12.09 -37.24
C ALA A 75 31.34 12.57 -38.16
N GLY A 76 31.42 13.90 -38.33
CA GLY A 76 32.59 14.59 -38.87
C GLY A 76 33.47 15.12 -37.74
#